data_AF-A0A2V9PFX8-F1
#
_entry.id   AF-A0A2V9PFX8-F1
#
_cell.length_a   1.000
_cell.length_b   1.000
_cell.length_c   1.000
_cell.angle_alpha   90.00
_cell.angle_beta   90.00
_cell.angle_gamma   90.00
#
_symmetry.space_group_name_H-M   'P 1'
#
loop_
_entity.id
_entity.type
_entity.pdbx_description
1 polymer ?
#
loop_
_entity_poly.entity_id
_entity_poly.type
_entity_poly.pdbx_seq_one_letter_code
_entity_poly.pdbx_strand_id
1 'polypeptide(L)'
;MRVKMNRREFSRAAGTFLAAVPSLSSARMSAEAPDSAPGAPFDVSVMLWTVFQDLPFEVRLDKVAAAGYRNVELVGEYEHWSDADFDRANAKRKQLGITFDCTAGLKHGLCGPAERNALIAEFRRTIPIMERLDCPAMIFLSGNVVPGMTIEAQHQ
;
A
#
# COMPACT_ATOMS: atom_id res chain seq x y z
N MET A 1 19.74 6.69 -31.26
CA MET A 1 18.35 6.36 -31.62
C MET A 1 17.76 5.51 -30.50
N ARG A 2 16.88 6.07 -29.64
CA ARG A 2 16.36 5.39 -28.45
C ARG A 2 15.08 4.64 -28.84
N VAL A 3 15.07 3.31 -28.76
CA VAL A 3 13.88 2.51 -29.06
C VAL A 3 12.86 2.72 -27.95
N LYS A 4 11.72 3.33 -28.28
CA LYS A 4 10.55 3.44 -27.38
C LYS A 4 9.85 2.07 -27.36
N MET A 5 10.15 1.26 -26.35
CA MET A 5 9.46 -0.02 -26.16
C MET A 5 8.10 0.21 -25.47
N ASN A 6 7.01 -0.24 -26.09
CA ASN A 6 5.65 -0.08 -25.55
C ASN A 6 5.39 -1.15 -24.47
N ARG A 7 4.61 -0.81 -23.43
CA ARG A 7 4.17 -1.69 -22.33
C ARG A 7 3.65 -3.07 -22.83
N ARG A 8 3.03 -3.11 -24.01
CA ARG A 8 2.53 -4.36 -24.62
C ARG A 8 3.64 -5.32 -25.08
N GLU A 9 4.80 -4.82 -25.47
CA GLU A 9 5.92 -5.67 -25.88
C GLU A 9 6.64 -6.28 -24.67
N PHE A 10 6.75 -5.52 -23.58
CA PHE A 10 7.29 -6.00 -22.32
C PHE A 10 6.48 -7.19 -21.76
N SER A 11 5.14 -7.09 -21.77
CA SER A 11 4.28 -8.18 -21.28
C SER A 11 4.36 -9.46 -22.12
N ARG A 12 4.69 -9.37 -23.42
CA ARG A 12 4.89 -10.56 -24.27
C ARG A 12 6.23 -11.25 -24.03
N ALA A 13 7.26 -10.51 -23.63
CA ALA A 13 8.58 -11.07 -23.33
C ALA A 13 8.61 -11.87 -22.02
N ALA A 14 7.73 -11.57 -21.07
CA ALA A 14 7.68 -12.24 -19.76
C ALA A 14 6.89 -13.57 -19.74
N GLY A 15 6.22 -13.93 -20.85
CA GLY A 15 5.27 -15.05 -20.88
C GLY A 15 5.82 -16.43 -21.27
N THR A 16 7.13 -16.58 -21.52
CA THR A 16 7.67 -17.79 -22.15
C THR A 16 8.64 -18.56 -21.24
N PHE A 17 8.19 -18.99 -20.06
CA PHE A 17 8.92 -19.97 -19.24
C PHE A 17 7.95 -20.99 -18.61
N LEU A 18 7.33 -21.82 -19.44
CA LEU A 18 6.64 -23.03 -18.98
C LEU A 18 6.86 -24.17 -20.00
N ALA A 19 7.84 -25.04 -19.73
CA ALA A 19 7.79 -26.48 -20.05
C ALA A 19 9.11 -27.18 -19.69
N ALA A 20 9.13 -27.90 -18.56
CA ALA A 20 9.76 -29.21 -18.43
C ALA A 20 9.47 -29.77 -17.02
N VAL A 21 8.63 -30.81 -16.94
CA VAL A 21 8.39 -31.59 -15.72
C VAL A 21 8.94 -32.99 -15.95
N PRO A 22 9.91 -33.46 -15.16
CA PRO A 22 10.10 -34.88 -14.94
C PRO A 22 9.55 -35.27 -13.55
N SER A 23 8.61 -36.21 -13.56
CA SER A 23 8.05 -36.86 -12.37
C SER A 23 9.08 -37.78 -11.72
N LEU A 24 9.33 -37.66 -10.42
CA LEU A 24 10.01 -38.70 -9.62
C LEU A 24 9.48 -38.77 -8.18
N SER A 25 8.99 -39.96 -7.84
CA SER A 25 8.87 -40.67 -6.56
C SER A 25 8.47 -39.96 -5.26
N SER A 26 7.37 -40.47 -4.71
CA SER A 26 6.87 -40.33 -3.34
C SER A 26 7.91 -40.72 -2.28
N ALA A 27 8.36 -39.74 -1.50
CA ALA A 27 9.00 -39.93 -0.21
C ALA A 27 8.16 -39.24 0.88
N ARG A 28 7.97 -39.93 2.00
CA ARG A 28 7.18 -39.49 3.17
C ARG A 28 7.67 -38.12 3.67
N MET A 29 6.82 -37.10 3.58
CA MET A 29 7.07 -35.79 4.18
C MET A 29 6.56 -35.79 5.62
N SER A 30 7.48 -35.68 6.56
CA SER A 30 7.20 -35.02 7.84
C SER A 30 6.68 -33.62 7.52
N ALA A 31 5.59 -33.21 8.17
CA ALA A 31 5.05 -31.86 8.03
C ALA A 31 6.00 -30.86 8.70
N GLU A 32 6.99 -30.41 7.95
CA GLU A 32 7.72 -29.19 8.23
C GLU A 32 6.79 -28.01 7.91
N ALA A 33 6.72 -27.03 8.82
CA ALA A 33 5.97 -25.81 8.58
C ALA A 33 6.41 -25.22 7.23
N PRO A 34 5.50 -24.65 6.42
CA PRO A 34 5.87 -24.12 5.11
C PRO A 34 6.98 -23.10 5.32
N ASP A 35 8.17 -23.47 4.85
CA ASP A 35 9.29 -22.57 4.76
C ASP A 35 8.81 -21.39 3.92
N SER A 36 8.91 -20.19 4.50
CA SER A 36 8.39 -19.00 3.86
C SER A 36 9.11 -18.88 2.52
N ALA A 37 8.37 -18.94 1.41
CA ALA A 37 8.95 -18.83 0.08
C ALA A 37 9.93 -17.64 0.07
N PRO A 38 11.13 -17.78 -0.51
CA PRO A 38 12.14 -16.73 -0.47
C PRO A 38 11.49 -15.43 -0.93
N GLY A 39 11.51 -14.43 -0.04
CA GLY A 39 10.86 -13.15 -0.26
C GLY A 39 11.29 -12.54 -1.60
N ALA A 40 10.38 -11.83 -2.26
CA ALA A 40 10.73 -11.10 -3.47
C ALA A 40 11.97 -10.21 -3.19
N PRO A 41 12.87 -10.02 -4.16
CA PRO A 41 14.10 -9.21 -3.96
C PRO A 41 13.81 -7.70 -3.82
N PHE A 42 12.55 -7.33 -3.64
CA PHE A 42 12.05 -5.98 -3.51
C PHE A 42 10.88 -5.96 -2.53
N ASP A 43 10.78 -4.87 -1.78
CA ASP A 43 9.68 -4.62 -0.86
C ASP A 43 8.51 -3.99 -1.63
N VAL A 44 7.36 -4.67 -1.61
CA VAL A 44 6.11 -4.15 -2.20
C VAL A 44 5.17 -3.72 -1.08
N SER A 45 4.63 -2.51 -1.22
CA SER A 45 3.56 -2.00 -0.37
C SER A 45 2.20 -2.20 -1.04
N VAL A 46 1.16 -2.41 -0.23
CA VAL A 46 -0.23 -2.50 -0.70
C VAL A 46 -1.08 -1.44 -0.02
N MET A 47 -1.77 -0.62 -0.83
CA MET A 47 -2.82 0.26 -0.33
C MET A 47 -3.99 -0.58 0.18
N LEU A 48 -4.17 -0.64 1.51
CA LEU A 48 -5.07 -1.60 2.12
C LEU A 48 -6.52 -1.39 1.65
N TRP A 49 -6.94 -0.15 1.37
CA TRP A 49 -8.27 0.18 0.87
C TRP A 49 -8.63 -0.53 -0.44
N THR A 50 -7.65 -1.02 -1.21
CA THR A 50 -7.90 -1.69 -2.50
C THR A 50 -8.28 -3.17 -2.36
N VAL A 51 -8.07 -3.77 -1.18
CA VAL A 51 -8.22 -5.21 -0.97
C VAL A 51 -8.99 -5.51 0.32
N PHE A 52 -9.78 -6.60 0.28
CA PHE A 52 -10.48 -7.15 1.45
C PHE A 52 -11.35 -6.11 2.21
N GLN A 53 -11.93 -5.14 1.51
CA GLN A 53 -12.62 -3.98 2.09
C GLN A 53 -13.77 -4.35 3.04
N ASP A 54 -14.42 -5.48 2.80
CA ASP A 54 -15.57 -5.95 3.59
C ASP A 54 -15.16 -6.69 4.88
N LEU A 55 -13.86 -6.84 5.15
CA LEU A 55 -13.35 -7.53 6.33
C LEU A 55 -12.93 -6.54 7.43
N PRO A 56 -12.97 -6.94 8.72
CA PRO A 56 -12.39 -6.16 9.81
C PRO A 56 -10.91 -5.85 9.57
N PHE A 57 -10.44 -4.70 10.04
CA PHE A 57 -9.10 -4.19 9.77
C PHE A 57 -7.97 -5.20 10.09
N GLU A 58 -8.02 -5.82 11.26
CA GLU A 58 -7.02 -6.79 11.70
C GLU A 58 -7.01 -8.06 10.82
N VAL A 59 -8.19 -8.45 10.32
CA VAL A 59 -8.34 -9.59 9.38
C VAL A 59 -7.79 -9.22 8.01
N ARG A 60 -7.94 -7.96 7.58
CA ARG A 60 -7.30 -7.45 6.35
C ARG A 60 -5.77 -7.56 6.46
N LEU A 61 -5.20 -7.20 7.62
CA LEU A 61 -3.77 -7.35 7.89
C LEU A 61 -3.32 -8.83 7.83
N ASP A 62 -4.10 -9.76 8.40
CA ASP A 62 -3.81 -11.20 8.30
C ASP A 62 -3.76 -11.67 6.84
N LYS A 63 -4.71 -11.22 6.02
CA LYS A 63 -4.79 -11.63 4.61
C LYS A 63 -3.62 -11.10 3.78
N VAL A 64 -3.23 -9.84 3.96
CA VAL A 64 -2.07 -9.28 3.23
C VAL A 64 -0.75 -9.90 3.70
N ALA A 65 -0.61 -10.18 5.00
CA ALA A 65 0.56 -10.90 5.53
C ALA A 65 0.68 -12.31 4.93
N ALA A 66 -0.44 -13.04 4.86
CA ALA A 66 -0.51 -14.37 4.26
C ALA A 66 -0.24 -14.35 2.75
N ALA A 67 -0.54 -13.25 2.06
CA ALA A 67 -0.19 -13.03 0.66
C ALA A 67 1.27 -12.59 0.45
N GLY A 68 2.07 -12.49 1.51
CA GLY A 68 3.50 -12.17 1.43
C GLY A 68 3.84 -10.68 1.56
N TYR A 69 2.86 -9.80 1.75
CA TYR A 69 3.13 -8.38 1.96
C TYR A 69 3.65 -8.10 3.37
N ARG A 70 4.63 -7.21 3.48
CA ARG A 70 5.18 -6.70 4.75
C ARG A 70 5.06 -5.19 4.90
N ASN A 71 4.63 -4.50 3.84
CA ASN A 71 4.38 -3.07 3.84
C ASN A 71 2.93 -2.81 3.44
N VAL A 72 2.28 -1.92 4.18
CA VAL A 72 0.87 -1.56 3.98
C VAL A 72 0.76 -0.04 3.97
N GLU A 73 0.01 0.49 3.02
CA GLU A 73 -0.36 1.91 2.98
C GLU A 73 -1.80 2.10 3.46
N LEU A 74 -2.04 3.16 4.23
CA LEU A 74 -3.34 3.51 4.81
C LEU A 74 -3.93 4.75 4.13
N VAL A 75 -5.24 4.80 3.90
CA VAL A 75 -5.93 5.92 3.24
C VAL A 75 -7.17 6.29 4.04
N GLY A 76 -7.00 6.45 5.35
CA GLY A 76 -8.06 6.90 6.26
C GLY A 76 -8.77 5.79 7.03
N GLU A 77 -8.29 4.53 7.02
CA GLU A 77 -8.87 3.44 7.83
C GLU A 77 -9.03 3.78 9.32
N TYR A 78 -8.27 4.75 9.81
CA TYR A 78 -8.21 5.21 11.19
C TYR A 78 -9.06 6.46 11.50
N GLU A 79 -9.83 7.01 10.55
CA GLU A 79 -10.55 8.29 10.73
C GLU A 79 -11.52 8.27 11.94
N HIS A 80 -11.99 7.09 12.35
CA HIS A 80 -12.92 6.91 13.47
C HIS A 80 -12.39 6.03 14.59
N TRP A 81 -11.07 5.81 14.63
CA TRP A 81 -10.46 4.98 15.66
C TRP A 81 -10.43 5.68 17.02
N SER A 82 -10.87 4.94 18.03
CA SER A 82 -10.54 5.21 19.42
C SER A 82 -9.08 4.86 19.72
N ASP A 83 -8.61 5.27 20.89
CA ASP A 83 -7.26 4.91 21.36
C ASP A 83 -7.04 3.39 21.39
N ALA A 84 -8.05 2.64 21.81
CA ALA A 84 -7.99 1.18 21.83
C ALA A 84 -7.88 0.57 20.42
N ASP A 85 -8.46 1.22 19.40
CA ASP A 85 -8.38 0.74 18.02
C ASP A 85 -6.98 0.92 17.46
N PHE A 86 -6.34 2.07 17.73
CA PHE A 86 -4.92 2.29 17.40
C PHE A 86 -4.01 1.25 18.06
N ASP A 87 -4.23 0.96 19.34
CA ASP A 87 -3.41 0.03 20.09
C ASP A 87 -3.54 -1.40 19.54
N ARG A 88 -4.77 -1.83 19.20
CA ARG A 88 -5.02 -3.13 18.56
C ARG A 88 -4.39 -3.22 17.17
N ALA A 89 -4.56 -2.19 16.34
CA ALA A 89 -3.97 -2.14 15.00
C ALA A 89 -2.43 -2.21 15.05
N ASN A 90 -1.82 -1.45 15.97
CA ASN A 90 -0.37 -1.46 16.18
C ASN A 90 0.13 -2.80 16.73
N ALA A 91 -0.57 -3.40 17.69
CA ALA A 91 -0.21 -4.72 18.19
C ALA A 91 -0.27 -5.76 17.06
N LYS A 92 -1.32 -5.71 16.24
CA LYS A 92 -1.52 -6.64 15.13
C LYS A 92 -0.44 -6.50 14.05
N ARG A 93 -0.13 -5.29 13.59
CA ARG A 93 0.93 -5.09 12.58
C ARG A 93 2.28 -5.59 13.09
N LYS A 94 2.60 -5.33 14.37
CA LYS A 94 3.87 -5.76 14.99
C LYS A 94 3.95 -7.27 15.10
N GLN A 95 2.85 -7.93 15.49
CA GLN A 95 2.75 -9.39 15.50
C GLN A 95 3.00 -10.00 14.11
N LEU A 96 2.51 -9.35 13.05
CA LEU A 96 2.62 -9.82 11.67
C LEU A 96 3.92 -9.39 10.96
N GLY A 97 4.76 -8.57 11.60
CA GLY A 97 5.92 -7.97 10.95
C GLY A 97 5.55 -7.03 9.80
N ILE A 98 4.41 -6.34 9.91
CA ILE A 98 3.95 -5.33 8.94
C ILE A 98 4.40 -3.93 9.37
N THR A 99 4.98 -3.20 8.41
CA THR A 99 5.21 -1.76 8.48
C THR A 99 4.04 -1.03 7.85
N PHE A 100 3.53 0.01 8.53
CA PHE A 100 2.71 1.02 7.87
C PHE A 100 3.65 1.98 7.15
N ASP A 101 3.78 1.78 5.85
CA ASP A 101 4.84 2.38 5.03
C ASP A 101 4.52 3.84 4.70
N CYS A 102 3.28 4.09 4.32
CA CYS A 102 2.80 5.41 3.94
C CYS A 102 1.32 5.58 4.27
N THR A 103 0.89 6.84 4.47
CA THR A 103 -0.54 7.17 4.50
C THR A 103 -0.91 8.17 3.41
N ALA A 104 -2.17 8.18 2.99
CA ALA A 104 -2.75 9.20 2.12
C ALA A 104 -4.11 9.64 2.68
N GLY A 105 -4.85 10.42 1.91
CA GLY A 105 -6.26 10.73 2.19
C GLY A 105 -6.53 12.09 2.84
N LEU A 106 -5.59 13.04 2.76
CA LEU A 106 -5.91 14.44 3.06
C LEU A 106 -7.02 14.94 2.12
N LYS A 107 -7.96 15.71 2.67
CA LYS A 107 -9.13 16.23 1.96
C LYS A 107 -8.77 17.37 1.01
N HIS A 108 -7.78 18.19 1.37
CA HIS A 108 -7.32 19.31 0.54
C HIS A 108 -6.16 18.89 -0.37
N GLY A 109 -6.14 19.42 -1.59
CA GLY A 109 -5.08 19.15 -2.58
C GLY A 109 -3.92 20.15 -2.52
N LEU A 110 -2.76 19.79 -3.10
CA LEU A 110 -1.61 20.69 -3.20
C LEU A 110 -1.83 21.89 -4.14
N CYS A 111 -2.64 21.71 -5.19
CA CYS A 111 -2.77 22.68 -6.28
C CYS A 111 -3.90 23.69 -6.11
N GLY A 112 -4.56 23.76 -4.94
CA GLY A 112 -5.59 24.75 -4.64
C GLY A 112 -5.04 25.92 -3.81
N PRO A 113 -4.71 27.09 -4.40
CA PRO A 113 -4.10 28.20 -3.64
C PRO A 113 -4.98 28.70 -2.49
N ALA A 114 -6.31 28.70 -2.70
CA ALA A 114 -7.30 29.08 -1.69
C ALA A 114 -7.36 28.08 -0.51
N GLU A 115 -6.96 26.84 -0.73
CA GLU A 115 -7.03 25.75 0.25
C GLU A 115 -5.71 25.57 1.02
N ARG A 116 -4.65 26.28 0.65
CA ARG A 116 -3.30 26.12 1.22
C ARG A 116 -3.28 26.10 2.75
N ASN A 117 -3.97 27.04 3.39
CA ASN A 117 -4.00 27.12 4.85
C ASN A 117 -4.78 25.95 5.47
N ALA A 118 -5.84 25.49 4.81
CA ALA A 118 -6.62 24.34 5.23
C ALA A 118 -5.80 23.04 5.11
N LEU A 119 -5.06 22.86 4.01
CA LEU A 119 -4.11 21.77 3.82
C LEU A 119 -3.04 21.74 4.92
N ILE A 120 -2.40 22.89 5.21
CA ILE A 120 -1.37 22.96 6.26
C ILE A 120 -1.96 22.61 7.63
N ALA A 121 -3.15 23.10 7.94
CA ALA A 121 -3.84 22.78 9.19
C ALA A 121 -4.20 21.29 9.28
N GLU A 122 -4.65 20.69 8.19
CA GLU A 122 -4.98 19.27 8.10
C GLU A 122 -3.74 18.37 8.25
N PHE A 123 -2.66 18.69 7.54
CA PHE A 123 -1.40 17.96 7.67
C PHE A 123 -0.86 18.00 9.10
N ARG A 124 -0.86 19.18 9.74
CA ARG A 124 -0.45 19.32 11.15
C ARG A 124 -1.27 18.46 12.11
N ARG A 125 -2.58 18.31 11.86
CA ARG A 125 -3.45 17.42 12.65
C ARG A 125 -3.16 15.94 12.39
N THR A 126 -2.61 15.61 11.23
CA THR A 126 -2.33 14.22 10.85
C THR A 126 -0.98 13.72 11.37
N ILE A 127 0.00 14.60 11.59
CA ILE A 127 1.33 14.24 12.12
C ILE A 127 1.25 13.38 13.40
N PRO A 128 0.48 13.76 14.45
CA PRO A 128 0.37 12.92 15.65
C PRO A 128 -0.22 11.53 15.40
N ILE A 129 -1.11 11.41 14.41
CA ILE A 129 -1.68 10.11 14.00
C ILE A 129 -0.60 9.26 13.33
N MET A 130 0.19 9.86 12.44
CA MET A 130 1.32 9.19 11.79
C MET A 130 2.36 8.73 12.80
N GLU A 131 2.70 9.58 13.79
CA GLU A 131 3.61 9.23 14.89
C GLU A 131 3.06 8.04 15.70
N ARG A 132 1.76 8.06 16.02
CA ARG A 132 1.11 6.94 16.74
C ARG A 132 1.13 5.63 15.96
N LEU A 133 1.01 5.72 14.63
CA LEU A 133 1.04 4.57 13.73
C LEU A 133 2.47 4.13 13.37
N ASP A 134 3.50 4.92 13.71
CA ASP A 134 4.88 4.75 13.26
C ASP A 134 4.98 4.74 11.72
N CYS A 135 4.19 5.62 11.09
CA CYS A 135 4.09 5.76 9.64
C CYS A 135 5.02 6.88 9.16
N PRO A 136 6.13 6.57 8.46
CA PRO A 136 7.19 7.55 8.18
C PRO A 136 6.86 8.51 7.03
N ALA A 137 5.94 8.14 6.14
CA ALA A 137 5.66 8.87 4.92
C ALA A 137 4.17 9.20 4.76
N MET A 138 3.90 10.27 4.01
CA MET A 138 2.57 10.61 3.54
C MET A 138 2.60 10.96 2.05
N ILE A 139 1.67 10.38 1.29
CA ILE A 139 1.40 10.76 -0.10
C ILE A 139 0.51 12.00 -0.09
N PHE A 140 1.00 13.06 -0.73
CA PHE A 140 0.20 14.25 -1.05
C PHE A 140 -0.31 14.16 -2.49
N LEU A 141 -1.61 14.35 -2.67
CA LEU A 141 -2.23 14.41 -3.98
C LEU A 141 -2.28 15.86 -4.47
N SER A 142 -2.06 16.07 -5.76
CA SER A 142 -2.22 17.39 -6.40
C SER A 142 -3.64 17.95 -6.22
N GLY A 143 -4.62 17.05 -6.07
CA GLY A 143 -6.04 17.37 -5.94
C GLY A 143 -6.84 16.81 -7.10
N ASN A 144 -8.14 17.03 -7.08
CA ASN A 144 -9.02 16.65 -8.19
C ASN A 144 -8.85 17.61 -9.37
N VAL A 145 -9.08 17.09 -10.57
CA VAL A 145 -9.23 17.93 -11.76
C VAL A 145 -10.36 18.92 -11.53
N VAL A 146 -10.07 20.21 -11.66
CA VAL A 146 -11.07 21.27 -11.51
C VAL A 146 -11.90 21.37 -12.80
N PRO A 147 -13.23 21.16 -12.75
CA PRO A 147 -14.07 21.23 -13.95
C PRO A 147 -13.94 22.57 -14.67
N GLY A 148 -13.68 22.53 -15.98
CA GLY A 148 -13.53 23.72 -16.81
C GLY A 148 -12.17 24.42 -16.76
N MET A 149 -11.23 23.95 -15.92
CA MET A 149 -9.88 24.49 -15.84
C MET A 149 -8.92 23.74 -16.77
N THR A 150 -8.12 24.47 -17.57
CA THR A 150 -7.09 23.85 -18.42
C THR A 150 -5.96 23.24 -17.58
N ILE A 151 -5.22 22.28 -18.14
CA ILE A 151 -4.05 21.69 -17.46
C ILE A 151 -3.00 22.77 -17.17
N GLU A 152 -2.79 23.70 -18.11
CA GLU A 152 -1.86 24.82 -17.92
C GLU A 152 -2.25 25.68 -16.71
N ALA A 153 -3.55 25.96 -16.54
CA ALA A 153 -4.05 26.72 -15.40
C ALA A 153 -3.98 25.94 -14.07
N GLN A 154 -4.02 24.59 -14.10
CA GLN A 154 -3.84 23.74 -12.92
C GLN A 154 -2.36 23.64 -12.48
N HIS A 155 -1.42 23.99 -13.36
CA HIS A 155 0.03 23.93 -13.11
C HIS A 155 0.67 25.29 -12.75
N GLN A 156 -0.10 26.38 -12.71
CA GLN A 156 0.33 27.71 -12.23
C GLN A 156 -0.09 27.93 -10.76
#